data_AF-A0A3R7DBU4-F1
#
_entry.id   AF-A0A3R7DBU4-F1
#
_cell.length_a   1.000
_cell.length_b   1.000
_cell.length_c   1.000
_cell.angle_alpha   90.00
_cell.angle_beta   90.00
_cell.angle_gamma   90.00
#
_symmetry.space_group_name_H-M   'P 1'
#
loop_
_entity.id
_entity.type
_entity.pdbx_description
1 polymer ?
#
loop_
_entity_poly.entity_id
_entity_poly.type
_entity_poly.pdbx_seq_one_letter_code
_entity_poly.pdbx_strand_id
1 'polypeptide(L)' 'MPKIEGDAKAELLCTRVTSVIKEAVLRESRMEGLTASEWLRNLVVKELKERGALPKVYTFPSLESQ' A
#
# COMPACT_ATOMS: atom_id res chain seq x y z
N MET A 1 -15.09 16.41 -8.45
CA MET A 1 -14.52 15.08 -8.13
C MET A 1 -14.46 14.96 -6.62
N PRO A 2 -14.97 13.90 -5.99
CA PRO A 2 -14.86 13.76 -4.54
C PRO A 2 -13.37 13.60 -4.21
N LYS A 3 -12.84 14.54 -3.42
CA LYS A 3 -11.48 14.42 -2.87
C LYS A 3 -11.54 13.33 -1.82
N ILE A 4 -11.02 12.17 -2.14
CA ILE A 4 -10.67 11.19 -1.12
C ILE A 4 -9.50 11.84 -0.38
N GLU A 5 -9.78 12.48 0.76
CA GLU A 5 -8.75 12.93 1.69
C GLU A 5 -8.10 11.68 2.28
N GLY A 6 -7.20 11.07 1.49
CA GLY A 6 -6.29 10.07 1.99
C GLY A 6 -5.14 10.81 2.65
N ASP A 7 -4.96 10.62 3.95
CA ASP A 7 -3.77 11.09 4.66
C ASP A 7 -2.50 10.74 3.86
N ALA A 8 -1.53 11.65 3.90
CA ALA A 8 -0.23 11.40 3.29
C ALA A 8 0.35 10.11 3.87
N LYS A 9 0.82 9.21 3.00
CA LYS A 9 1.39 7.91 3.38
C LYS A 9 2.75 8.11 4.07
N ALA A 10 2.73 8.51 5.32
CA ALA A 10 3.90 8.87 6.12
C ALA A 10 4.48 7.70 6.93
N GLU A 11 3.68 6.65 7.15
CA GLU A 11 4.09 5.48 7.93
C GLU A 11 5.08 4.59 7.15
N LEU A 12 6.15 4.16 7.84
CA LEU A 12 7.22 3.36 7.26
C LEU A 12 7.22 1.93 7.79
N LEU A 13 7.28 0.97 6.86
CA LEU A 13 7.55 -0.44 7.15
C LEU A 13 8.93 -0.81 6.61
N CYS A 14 9.82 -1.28 7.49
CA CYS A 14 11.18 -1.68 7.16
C CYS A 14 11.42 -3.14 7.53
N THR A 15 12.06 -3.91 6.66
CA THR A 15 12.38 -5.33 6.91
C THR A 15 13.76 -5.66 6.35
N ARG A 16 14.54 -6.45 7.09
CA ARG A 16 15.82 -6.97 6.60
C ARG A 16 15.56 -8.10 5.63
N VAL A 17 16.23 -8.07 4.48
CA VAL A 17 16.15 -9.09 3.44
C VAL A 17 17.55 -9.47 2.98
N THR A 18 17.71 -10.64 2.38
CA THR A 18 18.96 -11.01 1.71
C THR A 18 19.15 -10.19 0.44
N SER A 19 20.39 -10.13 -0.07
CA SER A 19 20.70 -9.44 -1.34
C SER A 19 19.88 -9.97 -2.51
N VAL A 20 19.68 -11.29 -2.58
CA VAL A 20 18.89 -11.95 -3.64
C VAL A 20 17.45 -11.42 -3.65
N ILE A 21 16.82 -11.29 -2.48
CA ILE A 21 15.46 -10.76 -2.37
C ILE A 21 15.42 -9.28 -2.75
N LYS A 22 16.40 -8.49 -2.31
CA LYS A 22 16.49 -7.06 -2.69
C LYS A 22 16.55 -6.88 -4.21
N GLU A 23 17.40 -7.65 -4.90
CA GLU A 23 17.54 -7.56 -6.35
C GLU A 23 16.27 -8.03 -7.09
N ALA A 24 15.60 -9.06 -6.58
CA ALA A 24 14.32 -9.50 -7.13
C ALA A 24 13.27 -8.38 -7.05
N VAL A 25 13.11 -7.73 -5.89
CA VAL A 25 12.17 -6.61 -5.71
C VAL A 25 12.47 -5.46 -6.68
N LEU A 26 13.74 -5.08 -6.85
CA LEU A 26 14.13 -4.01 -7.77
C LEU A 26 13.89 -4.37 -9.24
N ARG A 27 14.04 -5.64 -9.61
CA ARG A 27 13.72 -6.10 -10.97
C ARG A 27 12.21 -6.05 -11.22
N GLU A 28 11.41 -6.65 -10.34
CA GLU A 28 9.95 -6.69 -10.51
C GLU A 28 9.35 -5.28 -10.51
N SER A 29 9.80 -4.39 -9.60
CA SER A 29 9.30 -3.01 -9.59
C SER A 29 9.58 -2.28 -10.91
N ARG A 30 10.77 -2.46 -11.49
CA ARG A 30 11.11 -1.87 -12.80
C ARG A 30 10.30 -2.44 -13.95
N MET A 31 10.03 -3.74 -13.95
CA MET A 31 9.20 -4.40 -14.97
C MET A 31 7.78 -3.81 -15.01
N GLU A 32 7.25 -3.41 -13.85
CA GLU A 32 5.93 -2.78 -13.72
C GLU A 32 5.97 -1.24 -13.82
N GLY A 33 7.14 -0.63 -14.01
CA GLY A 33 7.29 0.84 -14.06
C GLY A 33 7.03 1.53 -12.72
N LEU A 34 7.23 0.82 -11.61
CA LEU A 34 6.98 1.31 -10.25
C LEU A 34 8.29 1.51 -9.48
N THR A 35 8.26 2.42 -8.50
CA THR A 35 9.30 2.44 -7.47
C THR A 35 9.19 1.19 -6.58
N ALA A 36 10.30 0.78 -5.95
CA ALA A 36 10.30 -0.37 -5.03
C ALA A 36 9.27 -0.20 -3.91
N SER A 37 9.13 1.01 -3.36
CA SER A 37 8.16 1.33 -2.31
C SER A 37 6.71 1.16 -2.79
N GLU A 38 6.40 1.57 -4.01
CA GLU A 38 5.05 1.41 -4.59
C GLU A 38 4.74 -0.06 -4.87
N TRP A 39 5.69 -0.78 -5.46
CA TRP A 39 5.55 -2.20 -5.77
C TRP A 39 5.35 -3.02 -4.48
N LEU A 40 6.19 -2.81 -3.47
CA LEU A 40 6.05 -3.47 -2.16
C LEU A 40 4.73 -3.13 -1.49
N ARG A 41 4.30 -1.86 -1.55
CA ARG A 41 2.99 -1.45 -1.01
C ARG A 41 1.85 -2.19 -1.71
N ASN A 42 1.89 -2.29 -3.04
CA ASN A 42 0.86 -3.01 -3.80
C ASN A 42 0.84 -4.49 -3.44
N LEU A 43 2.01 -5.11 -3.29
CA LEU A 43 2.15 -6.49 -2.83
C LEU A 43 1.53 -6.69 -1.44
N VAL A 44 1.86 -5.84 -0.47
CA VAL A 44 1.30 -5.91 0.89
C VAL A 44 -0.22 -5.71 0.87
N VAL A 45 -0.73 -4.73 0.14
CA VAL A 45 -2.18 -4.49 0.01
C VAL A 45 -2.89 -5.69 -0.62
N LYS A 46 -2.31 -6.28 -1.67
CA LYS A 46 -2.86 -7.47 -2.31
C LYS A 46 -2.98 -8.63 -1.32
N GLU A 47 -1.89 -8.95 -0.62
CA GLU A 47 -1.85 -10.03 0.37
C GLU A 47 -2.86 -9.80 1.51
N LEU A 48 -2.93 -8.57 2.06
CA LEU A 48 -3.85 -8.25 3.15
C LEU A 48 -5.32 -8.30 2.71
N LYS A 49 -5.63 -7.94 1.46
CA LYS A 49 -6.98 -8.10 0.88
C LYS A 49 -7.35 -9.57 0.75
N GLU A 50 -6.45 -10.39 0.21
CA GLU A 50 -6.67 -11.83 0.05
C GLU A 50 -6.91 -12.52 1.39
N ARG A 51 -6.27 -12.05 2.46
CA ARG A 51 -6.49 -12.53 3.84
C ARG A 51 -7.71 -11.94 4.55
N GLY A 52 -8.38 -10.95 3.96
CA GLY A 52 -9.43 -10.18 4.65
C GLY A 52 -8.93 -9.40 5.88
N ALA A 53 -7.63 -9.08 5.92
CA ALA A 53 -6.95 -8.44 7.04
C ALA A 53 -6.94 -6.90 6.96
N LEU A 54 -7.40 -6.33 5.84
CA LEU A 54 -7.66 -4.89 5.77
C LEU A 54 -9.00 -4.56 6.43
N PRO A 55 -9.11 -3.42 7.14
CA PRO A 55 -10.39 -2.92 7.60
C PRO A 55 -11.35 -2.80 6.41
N LYS A 56 -12.59 -3.29 6.58
CA LYS A 56 -13.66 -2.97 5.63
C LYS A 56 -13.93 -1.48 5.78
N VAL A 57 -13.40 -0.66 4.88
CA VAL A 57 -13.64 0.79 4.91
C VAL A 57 -15.12 1.01 4.53
N TYR A 58 -16.00 1.02 5.52
CA TYR A 58 -17.34 1.59 5.41
C TYR A 58 -17.23 3.03 5.92
N THR A 59 -16.74 3.94 5.07
CA THR A 59 -16.81 5.37 5.33
C THR A 59 -18.27 5.81 5.15
N PHE A 60 -19.02 5.86 6.24
CA PHE A 60 -20.26 6.63 6.30
C PHE A 60 -19.88 8.11 6.11
N PRO A 61 -20.53 8.87 5.21
CA PRO A 61 -20.31 10.31 5.18
C PRO A 61 -20.69 10.86 6.55
N SER A 62 -19.74 11.52 7.21
CA SER A 62 -20.04 12.36 8.37
C SER A 62 -21.05 13.40 7.89
N LEU A 63 -22.32 13.18 8.22
CA LEU A 63 -23.28 14.26 8.27
C LEU A 63 -22.80 15.14 9.41
N GLU A 64 -22.04 16.18 9.08
CA GLU A 64 -21.85 17.31 9.99
C GLU A 64 -23.24 17.85 10.28
N SER A 65 -23.75 17.45 11.44
CA SER A 65 -24.94 18.02 12.03
C SER A 65 -24.56 19.35 12.68
N GLN A 66 -25.31 20.37 12.27
CA GLN A 66 -25.52 21.72 12.86
C GLN A 66 -24.75 22.87 12.22
#